data_AF-A0A858REZ9-F1
#
_entry.id   AF-A0A858REZ9-F1
#
_cell.length_a   1.000
_cell.length_b   1.000
_cell.length_c   1.000
_cell.angle_alpha   90.00
_cell.angle_beta   90.00
_cell.angle_gamma   90.00
#
_symmetry.space_group_name_H-M   'P 1'
#
loop_
_entity.id
_entity.type
_entity.pdbx_description
1 polymer ?
#
loop_
_entity_poly.entity_id
_entity_poly.type
_entity_poly.pdbx_seq_one_letter_code
_entity_poly.pdbx_strand_id
1 'polypeptide(L)'
;MTEDLDTDRHESSLRASAVEFVSARLELLSMEAQDAGKAAAKKGALVGLIVGCAMIAWMALVAGLIGWIATAGDGVRWHFVAIGAAIFHLLLAGIAAAVLRRPSAASFPLTKSELLKDREWLLNLKDRPKH
;
A
#
# COMPACT_ATOMS: atom_id res chain seq x y z
N MET A 1 -42.47 9.82 -38.49
CA MET A 1 -41.69 10.87 -37.79
C MET A 1 -41.79 10.77 -36.25
N THR A 2 -42.47 9.76 -35.70
CA THR A 2 -42.58 9.51 -34.25
C THR A 2 -41.63 8.41 -33.75
N GLU A 3 -41.23 7.46 -34.60
CA GLU A 3 -40.28 6.37 -34.24
C GLU A 3 -38.85 6.86 -33.95
N ASP A 4 -38.41 7.93 -34.62
CA ASP A 4 -37.08 8.52 -34.43
C ASP A 4 -36.95 9.18 -33.04
N LEU A 5 -38.04 9.81 -32.57
CA LEU A 5 -38.09 10.52 -31.28
C LEU A 5 -38.11 9.60 -30.06
N ASP A 6 -38.64 8.38 -30.19
CA ASP A 6 -38.62 7.39 -29.09
C ASP A 6 -37.26 6.70 -28.99
N THR A 7 -36.59 6.46 -30.12
CA THR A 7 -35.24 5.84 -30.15
C THR A 7 -34.21 6.73 -29.44
N ASP A 8 -34.20 8.03 -29.72
CA ASP A 8 -33.33 9.02 -29.04
C ASP A 8 -33.60 9.11 -27.53
N ARG A 9 -34.87 8.96 -27.12
CA ARG A 9 -35.26 8.99 -25.70
C ARG A 9 -34.79 7.73 -24.96
N HIS A 10 -34.84 6.57 -25.60
CA HIS A 10 -34.32 5.33 -25.04
C HIS A 10 -32.80 5.33 -24.94
N GLU A 11 -32.09 5.80 -25.97
CA GLU A 11 -30.63 5.90 -25.94
C GLU A 11 -30.12 6.87 -24.86
N SER A 12 -30.77 8.02 -24.72
CA SER A 12 -30.44 8.99 -23.67
C SER A 12 -30.72 8.46 -22.26
N SER A 13 -31.81 7.72 -22.07
CA SER A 13 -32.14 7.07 -20.80
C SER A 13 -31.16 5.94 -20.43
N LEU A 14 -30.76 5.11 -21.39
CA LEU A 14 -29.75 4.06 -21.19
C LEU A 14 -28.38 4.64 -20.86
N ARG A 15 -27.98 5.71 -21.57
CA ARG A 15 -26.74 6.44 -21.26
C ARG A 15 -26.78 7.06 -19.88
N ALA A 16 -27.88 7.69 -19.49
CA ALA A 16 -28.05 8.27 -18.15
C ALA A 16 -27.93 7.20 -17.05
N SER A 17 -28.60 6.06 -17.24
CA SER A 17 -28.57 4.93 -16.30
C SER A 17 -27.17 4.31 -16.19
N ALA A 18 -26.45 4.19 -17.31
CA ALA A 18 -25.08 3.70 -17.34
C ALA A 18 -24.11 4.66 -16.64
N VAL A 19 -24.28 5.97 -16.84
CA VAL A 19 -23.49 7.00 -16.16
C VAL A 19 -23.74 6.97 -14.66
N GLU A 20 -25.01 6.85 -14.23
CA GLU A 20 -25.37 6.77 -12.82
C GLU A 20 -24.75 5.52 -12.16
N PHE A 21 -24.82 4.37 -12.81
CA PHE A 21 -24.18 3.14 -12.35
C PHE A 21 -22.65 3.26 -12.22
N VAL A 22 -21.98 3.83 -13.24
CA VAL A 22 -20.53 4.06 -13.21
C VAL A 22 -20.16 5.05 -12.12
N SER A 23 -20.95 6.11 -11.94
CA SER A 23 -20.71 7.13 -10.92
C SER A 23 -20.76 6.54 -9.50
N ALA A 24 -21.74 5.68 -9.22
CA ALA A 24 -21.85 5.00 -7.92
C ALA A 24 -20.66 4.06 -7.65
N ARG A 25 -20.15 3.37 -8.68
CA ARG A 25 -18.96 2.50 -8.55
C ARG A 25 -17.68 3.32 -8.36
N LEU A 26 -17.55 4.47 -9.06
CA LEU A 26 -16.42 5.38 -8.88
C LEU A 26 -16.41 6.01 -7.49
N GLU A 27 -17.58 6.38 -6.96
CA GLU A 27 -17.70 6.93 -5.61
C GLU A 27 -17.25 5.91 -4.55
N LEU A 28 -17.74 4.67 -4.62
CA LEU A 28 -17.29 3.58 -3.75
C LEU A 28 -15.78 3.31 -3.88
N LEU A 29 -15.26 3.29 -5.11
CA LEU A 29 -13.84 3.06 -5.37
C LEU A 29 -12.98 4.21 -4.84
N SER A 30 -13.47 5.46 -4.91
CA SER A 30 -12.76 6.63 -4.38
C SER A 30 -12.61 6.57 -2.86
N MET A 31 -13.67 6.13 -2.16
CA MET A 31 -13.65 5.95 -0.71
C MET A 31 -12.67 4.84 -0.31
N GLU A 32 -12.75 3.66 -0.96
CA GLU A 32 -11.80 2.57 -0.69
C GLU A 32 -10.36 2.95 -1.09
N ALA A 33 -10.18 3.71 -2.16
CA ALA A 33 -8.87 4.16 -2.63
C ALA A 33 -8.24 5.14 -1.63
N GLN A 34 -9.03 6.01 -1.00
CA GLN A 34 -8.55 6.90 0.03
C GLN A 34 -8.05 6.13 1.26
N ASP A 35 -8.79 5.10 1.68
CA ASP A 35 -8.41 4.28 2.83
C ASP A 35 -7.23 3.34 2.53
N ALA A 36 -7.20 2.75 1.33
CA ALA A 36 -6.04 2.02 0.84
C ALA A 36 -4.81 2.93 0.70
N GLY A 37 -5.02 4.18 0.28
CA GLY A 37 -3.99 5.22 0.19
C GLY A 37 -3.38 5.55 1.54
N LYS A 38 -4.20 5.74 2.59
CA LYS A 38 -3.72 5.94 3.97
C LYS A 38 -2.89 4.74 4.46
N ALA A 39 -3.37 3.52 4.19
CA ALA A 39 -2.65 2.31 4.56
C ALA A 39 -1.31 2.18 3.80
N ALA A 40 -1.29 2.49 2.51
CA ALA A 40 -0.09 2.50 1.68
C ALA A 40 0.89 3.57 2.15
N ALA A 41 0.43 4.79 2.45
CA ALA A 41 1.26 5.87 2.99
C ALA A 41 1.90 5.48 4.32
N LYS A 42 1.14 4.86 5.24
CA LYS A 42 1.68 4.36 6.51
C LYS A 42 2.76 3.30 6.31
N LYS A 43 2.55 2.36 5.38
CA LYS A 43 3.58 1.36 5.02
C LYS A 43 4.80 2.01 4.38
N GLY A 44 4.61 2.98 3.49
CA GLY A 44 5.67 3.75 2.86
C GLY A 44 6.52 4.51 3.89
N ALA A 45 5.88 5.15 4.86
CA ALA A 45 6.56 5.82 5.97
C ALA A 45 7.38 4.84 6.83
N LEU A 46 6.83 3.65 7.14
CA LEU A 46 7.56 2.60 7.85
C LEU A 46 8.76 2.10 7.05
N VAL A 47 8.62 1.87 5.75
CA VAL A 47 9.74 1.49 4.87
C VAL A 47 10.81 2.59 4.86
N GLY A 48 10.41 3.85 4.71
CA GLY A 48 11.32 4.99 4.77
C GLY A 48 12.08 5.05 6.10
N LEU A 49 11.41 4.83 7.23
CA LEU A 49 12.02 4.77 8.55
C LEU A 49 13.04 3.64 8.66
N ILE A 50 12.70 2.43 8.18
CA ILE A 50 13.60 1.27 8.18
C ILE A 50 14.86 1.58 7.38
N VAL A 51 14.71 2.08 6.15
CA VAL A 51 15.84 2.41 5.27
C VAL A 51 16.71 3.51 5.88
N GLY A 52 16.09 4.59 6.38
CA GLY A 52 16.81 5.68 7.03
C GLY A 52 17.59 5.23 8.26
N CYS A 53 16.97 4.42 9.13
CA CYS A 53 17.63 3.87 10.31
C CYS A 53 18.77 2.92 9.93
N ALA A 54 18.59 2.07 8.91
CA ALA A 54 19.64 1.18 8.44
C ALA A 54 20.86 1.96 7.88
N MET A 55 20.60 3.05 7.15
CA MET A 55 21.66 3.91 6.61
C MET A 55 22.45 4.61 7.73
N ILE A 56 21.75 5.21 8.70
CA ILE A 56 22.38 5.86 9.85
C ILE A 56 23.17 4.83 10.67
N ALA A 57 22.60 3.65 10.91
CA ALA A 57 23.28 2.58 11.61
C ALA A 57 24.59 2.17 10.90
N TRP A 58 24.55 2.01 9.58
CA TRP A 58 25.74 1.70 8.79
C TRP A 58 26.83 2.77 8.94
N MET A 59 26.48 4.05 8.78
CA MET A 59 27.44 5.15 8.93
C MET A 59 28.03 5.20 10.35
N ALA A 60 27.19 5.03 11.37
CA ALA A 60 27.61 5.03 12.77
C ALA A 60 28.50 3.81 13.11
N LEU A 61 28.22 2.63 12.53
CA LEU A 61 29.08 1.45 12.67
C LEU A 61 30.45 1.69 12.06
N VAL A 62 30.50 2.20 10.82
CA VAL A 62 31.77 2.47 10.14
C VAL A 62 32.58 3.51 10.91
N ALA A 63 31.95 4.62 11.32
CA ALA A 63 32.61 5.65 12.12
C ALA A 63 33.10 5.10 13.47
N GLY A 64 32.26 4.33 14.18
CA GLY A 64 32.61 3.70 15.44
C GLY A 64 33.74 2.69 15.30
N LEU A 65 33.76 1.89 14.24
CA LEU A 65 34.81 0.90 13.98
C LEU A 65 36.14 1.59 13.67
N ILE A 66 36.12 2.62 12.81
CA ILE A 66 37.31 3.44 12.53
C ILE A 66 37.82 4.08 13.83
N GLY A 67 36.92 4.67 14.62
CA GLY A 67 37.25 5.27 15.90
C GLY A 67 37.86 4.26 16.87
N TRP A 68 37.30 3.04 16.96
CA TRP A 68 37.82 1.96 17.80
C TRP A 68 39.26 1.60 17.42
N ILE A 69 39.49 1.34 16.13
CA ILE A 69 40.81 0.96 15.61
C ILE A 69 41.83 2.09 15.81
N ALA A 70 41.41 3.33 15.54
CA ALA A 70 42.28 4.51 15.63
C ALA A 70 42.61 4.94 17.06
N THR A 71 41.79 4.57 18.06
CA THR A 71 41.95 5.00 19.46
C THR A 71 42.42 3.89 20.39
N ALA A 72 42.86 2.75 19.86
CA ALA A 72 43.36 1.60 20.60
C ALA A 72 44.56 1.90 21.54
N GLY A 73 45.17 3.09 21.44
CA GLY A 73 46.30 3.53 22.27
C GLY A 73 45.93 4.44 23.46
N ASP A 74 45.24 5.58 23.24
CA ASP A 74 44.96 6.60 24.28
C ASP A 74 43.90 7.65 23.86
N GLY A 75 43.04 7.34 22.88
CA GLY A 75 42.12 8.32 22.29
C GLY A 75 40.75 8.42 22.98
N VAL A 76 40.03 9.52 22.71
CA VAL A 76 38.67 9.76 23.23
C VAL A 76 37.72 8.62 22.83
N ARG A 77 37.01 8.07 23.82
CA ARG A 77 36.13 6.88 23.71
C ARG A 77 34.80 7.10 22.97
N TRP A 78 34.74 8.05 22.04
CA TRP A 78 33.52 8.39 21.30
C TRP A 78 33.02 7.24 20.41
N HIS A 79 33.91 6.30 20.05
CA HIS A 79 33.57 5.11 19.27
C HIS A 79 32.52 4.21 19.94
N PHE A 80 32.50 4.13 21.27
CA PHE A 80 31.46 3.39 21.99
C PHE A 80 30.08 4.03 21.80
N VAL A 81 30.02 5.37 21.76
CA VAL A 81 28.78 6.11 21.51
C VAL A 81 28.30 5.89 20.09
N ALA A 82 29.21 5.89 19.11
CA ALA A 82 28.88 5.61 17.71
C ALA A 82 28.38 4.17 17.51
N ILE A 83 29.04 3.17 18.12
CA ILE A 83 28.59 1.77 18.08
C ILE A 83 27.23 1.60 18.79
N GLY A 84 27.04 2.25 19.94
CA GLY A 84 25.76 2.25 20.65
C GLY A 84 24.63 2.87 19.82
N ALA A 85 24.89 4.00 19.16
CA ALA A 85 23.94 4.65 18.26
C ALA A 85 23.58 3.73 17.08
N ALA A 86 24.55 3.03 16.51
CA ALA A 86 24.30 2.04 15.46
C ALA A 86 23.36 0.93 15.91
N ILE A 87 23.65 0.30 17.07
CA ILE A 87 22.81 -0.77 17.62
C ILE A 87 21.39 -0.26 17.86
N PHE A 88 21.25 0.94 18.43
CA PHE A 88 19.95 1.56 18.66
C PHE A 88 19.13 1.73 17.36
N HIS A 89 19.75 2.23 16.29
CA HIS A 89 19.07 2.39 15.00
C HIS A 89 18.69 1.05 14.36
N LEU A 90 19.54 0.02 14.49
CA LEU A 90 19.20 -1.33 14.04
C LEU A 90 18.02 -1.92 14.80
N LEU A 91 17.95 -1.72 16.11
CA LEU A 91 16.80 -2.13 16.93
C LEU A 91 15.53 -1.41 16.48
N LEU A 92 15.59 -0.10 16.25
CA LEU A 92 14.45 0.68 15.78
C LEU A 92 13.96 0.22 14.40
N ALA A 93 14.88 -0.03 13.47
CA ALA A 93 14.58 -0.61 12.17
C ALA A 93 13.95 -2.01 12.29
N GLY A 94 14.47 -2.85 13.19
CA GLY A 94 13.93 -4.18 13.47
C GLY A 94 12.48 -4.13 14.00
N ILE A 95 12.20 -3.22 14.93
CA ILE A 95 10.83 -3.00 15.45
C ILE A 95 9.91 -2.53 14.33
N ALA A 96 10.33 -1.54 13.52
CA ALA A 96 9.54 -1.05 12.40
C ALA A 96 9.27 -2.15 11.36
N ALA A 97 10.25 -3.02 11.07
CA ALA A 97 10.09 -4.16 10.19
C ALA A 97 9.11 -5.21 10.76
N ALA A 98 9.16 -5.47 12.07
CA ALA A 98 8.20 -6.35 12.74
C ALA A 98 6.76 -5.79 12.67
N VAL A 99 6.60 -4.47 12.81
CA VAL A 99 5.30 -3.80 12.63
C VAL A 99 4.82 -3.91 11.18
N LEU A 100 5.71 -3.71 10.20
CA LEU A 100 5.38 -3.81 8.78
C LEU A 100 4.96 -5.23 8.35
N ARG A 101 5.57 -6.25 8.97
CA ARG A 101 5.27 -7.67 8.72
C ARG A 101 3.91 -8.12 9.27
N ARG A 102 3.24 -7.33 10.10
CA ARG A 102 1.93 -7.70 10.63
C ARG A 102 0.92 -7.77 9.48
N PRO A 103 0.08 -8.83 9.41
CA PRO A 103 -0.95 -8.93 8.41
C PRO A 103 -1.88 -7.72 8.51
N SER A 104 -1.93 -6.95 7.43
CA SER A 104 -2.83 -5.80 7.27
C SER A 104 -4.17 -6.31 6.74
N ALA A 105 -5.26 -5.63 7.11
CA ALA A 105 -6.56 -5.82 6.48
C ALA A 105 -6.42 -5.74 4.95
N ALA A 106 -7.19 -6.57 4.23
CA ALA A 106 -7.14 -6.67 2.79
C ALA A 106 -7.52 -5.32 2.15
N SER A 107 -6.70 -4.83 1.22
CA SER A 107 -7.04 -3.65 0.43
C SER A 107 -8.23 -3.96 -0.48
N PHE A 108 -9.23 -3.08 -0.49
CA PHE A 108 -10.43 -3.12 -1.33
C PHE A 108 -11.31 -4.37 -1.13
N PRO A 109 -11.81 -4.62 0.09
CA PRO A 109 -12.59 -5.81 0.38
C PRO A 109 -13.91 -5.85 -0.40
N LEU A 110 -14.58 -4.70 -0.57
CA LEU A 110 -15.88 -4.64 -1.24
C LEU A 110 -15.71 -4.83 -2.75
N THR A 111 -14.78 -4.10 -3.37
CA THR A 111 -14.47 -4.25 -4.81
C THR A 111 -14.08 -5.69 -5.17
N LYS A 112 -13.27 -6.36 -4.33
CA LYS A 112 -12.92 -7.77 -4.53
C LYS A 112 -14.12 -8.70 -4.43
N SER A 113 -15.03 -8.46 -3.49
CA SER A 113 -16.23 -9.28 -3.34
C SER A 113 -17.18 -9.16 -4.54
N GLU A 114 -17.28 -7.97 -5.13
CA GLU A 114 -18.09 -7.73 -6.33
C GLU A 114 -17.47 -8.39 -7.56
N LEU A 115 -16.15 -8.29 -7.74
CA LEU A 115 -15.42 -9.01 -8.81
C LEU A 115 -15.56 -10.54 -8.70
N LEU A 116 -15.63 -11.08 -7.48
CA LEU A 116 -15.86 -12.51 -7.27
C LEU A 116 -17.26 -12.92 -7.71
N LYS A 117 -18.29 -12.13 -7.39
CA LYS A 117 -19.67 -12.37 -7.85
C LYS A 117 -19.77 -12.32 -9.37
N ASP A 118 -19.13 -11.35 -10.01
CA ASP A 118 -19.09 -11.24 -11.48
C ASP A 118 -18.40 -12.45 -12.11
N ARG A 119 -17.30 -12.90 -11.51
CA ARG A 119 -16.60 -14.13 -11.93
C ARG A 119 -17.51 -15.35 -11.80
N GLU A 120 -18.22 -15.50 -10.68
CA GLU A 120 -19.18 -16.60 -10.46
C GLU A 120 -20.31 -16.56 -11.49
N TRP A 121 -20.84 -15.37 -11.81
CA TRP A 121 -21.85 -15.20 -12.84
C TRP A 121 -21.33 -15.64 -14.22
N LEU A 122 -20.13 -15.23 -14.62
CA LEU A 122 -19.51 -15.63 -15.89
C LEU A 122 -19.26 -17.14 -15.97
N LEU A 123 -18.83 -17.77 -14.88
CA LEU A 123 -18.66 -19.22 -14.81
C LEU A 123 -20.00 -19.94 -14.96
N ASN A 124 -21.04 -19.47 -14.25
CA ASN A 124 -22.38 -20.01 -14.36
C ASN A 124 -22.99 -19.84 -15.77
N LEU A 125 -22.65 -18.79 -16.51
CA LEU A 125 -23.07 -18.63 -17.90
C LEU A 125 -22.36 -19.60 -18.85
N LYS A 126 -21.07 -19.87 -18.61
CA LYS A 126 -20.31 -20.84 -19.40
C LYS A 126 -20.85 -22.26 -19.21
N ASP A 127 -21.34 -22.58 -18.01
CA ASP A 127 -21.89 -23.89 -17.67
C ASP A 127 -23.38 -24.06 -18.04
N ARG A 128 -24.07 -23.00 -18.48
CA ARG A 128 -25.43 -23.13 -19.04
C ARG A 128 -25.36 -23.57 -20.50
N PRO A 129 -25.94 -24.72 -20.89
CA PRO A 129 -26.04 -25.11 -22.29
C PRO A 129 -26.90 -24.11 -23.06
N LYS A 130 -26.43 -23.71 -24.25
CA LYS A 130 -27.22 -22.94 -25.22
C LYS A 130 -28.44 -23.79 -25.61
N HIS A 131 -29.62 -23.40 -25.16
CA HIS A 131 -30.90 -23.87 -25.71
C HIS A 131 -31.28 -23.01 -26.90
#